data_AF-A0A6G3XZQ6-F1
#
_entry.id   AF-A0A6G3XZQ6-F1
#
_cell.length_a   1.000
_cell.length_b   1.000
_cell.length_c   1.000
_cell.angle_alpha   90.00
_cell.angle_beta   90.00
_cell.angle_gamma   90.00
#
_symmetry.space_group_name_H-M   'P 1'
#
loop_
_entity.id
_entity.type
_entity.pdbx_description
1 polymer ?
#
loop_
_entity_poly.entity_id
_entity_poly.type
_entity_poly.pdbx_seq_one_letter_code
_entity_poly.pdbx_strand_id
1 'polypeptide(L)'
;GERLQKVLARAGMGSRRACEELIEQSRVEVNGEIVVEQGMRVDVHKDEIKVDGLTVAAQSYLFFALNKPAGVVSSMEDPDGRQCLGDYVTNRETRLFHVGRLDTETEGIIMLTNHGELAHRLTHPKYGVKKTYLAAIQGPLPRDLGKRLKDGIQLEDGYARADHFRVVENTGKNYLVEVTLHEGRKHIV
;
A
#
# COMPACT_ATOMS: atom_id res chain seq x y z
N GLY A 1 14.32 1.92 -19.77
CA GLY A 1 13.62 3.07 -19.19
C GLY A 1 12.41 2.67 -18.34
N GLU A 2 12.06 3.51 -17.38
CA GLU A 2 10.80 3.49 -16.63
C GLU A 2 9.75 4.35 -17.34
N ARG A 3 8.46 4.08 -17.14
CA ARG A 3 7.39 4.94 -17.69
C ARG A 3 7.50 6.37 -17.13
N LEU A 4 7.38 7.39 -17.98
CA LEU A 4 7.55 8.80 -17.61
C LEU A 4 6.65 9.21 -16.43
N GLN A 5 5.37 8.88 -16.45
CA GLN A 5 4.45 9.21 -15.36
C GLN A 5 4.82 8.53 -14.03
N LYS A 6 5.54 7.40 -14.06
CA LYS A 6 6.03 6.73 -12.85
C LYS A 6 7.23 7.49 -12.26
N VAL A 7 8.10 8.01 -13.12
CA VAL A 7 9.25 8.83 -12.70
C VAL A 7 8.76 10.14 -12.10
N LEU A 8 7.83 10.84 -12.76
CA LEU A 8 7.22 12.08 -12.27
C LEU A 8 6.53 11.88 -10.91
N ALA A 9 5.72 10.83 -10.79
CA ALA A 9 5.03 10.53 -9.53
C ALA A 9 6.00 10.20 -8.39
N ARG A 10 7.12 9.51 -8.68
CA ARG A 10 8.18 9.22 -7.70
C ARG A 10 8.91 10.49 -7.27
N ALA A 11 9.06 11.45 -8.17
CA ALA A 11 9.68 12.74 -7.88
C ALA A 11 8.77 13.72 -7.14
N GLY A 12 7.53 13.32 -6.82
CA GLY A 12 6.59 14.13 -6.05
C GLY A 12 5.69 15.03 -6.89
N MET A 13 5.69 14.93 -8.23
CA MET A 13 4.87 15.77 -9.12
C MET A 13 3.36 15.46 -9.07
N GLY A 14 2.94 14.49 -8.25
CA GLY A 14 1.54 14.13 -8.03
C GLY A 14 1.30 12.62 -8.00
N SER A 15 0.03 12.24 -8.15
CA SER A 15 -0.33 10.85 -8.41
C SER A 15 0.10 10.43 -9.82
N ARG A 16 0.15 9.12 -10.13
CA ARG A 16 0.45 8.65 -11.49
C ARG A 16 -0.53 9.20 -12.54
N ARG A 17 -1.81 9.36 -12.17
CA ARG A 17 -2.84 9.92 -13.06
C ARG A 17 -2.68 11.42 -13.25
N ALA A 18 -2.41 12.15 -12.16
CA ALA A 18 -2.09 13.57 -12.24
C ALA A 18 -0.85 13.82 -13.12
N CYS A 19 0.15 12.93 -13.05
CA CYS A 19 1.32 13.01 -13.93
C CYS A 19 1.00 12.67 -15.40
N GLU A 20 -0.02 11.87 -15.68
CA GLU A 20 -0.51 11.65 -17.05
C GLU A 20 -1.19 12.92 -17.59
N GLU A 21 -1.97 13.62 -16.74
CA GLU A 21 -2.57 14.92 -17.09
C GLU A 21 -1.51 15.99 -17.37
N LEU A 22 -0.42 16.04 -16.61
CA LEU A 22 0.71 16.96 -16.87
C LEU A 22 1.32 16.74 -18.27
N ILE A 23 1.46 15.47 -18.67
CA ILE A 23 1.99 15.10 -19.99
C ILE A 23 1.00 15.58 -21.06
N GLU A 24 -0.29 15.27 -20.92
CA GLU A 24 -1.33 15.69 -21.88
C GLU A 24 -1.42 17.21 -22.04
N GLN A 25 -1.19 17.96 -20.96
CA GLN A 25 -1.19 19.42 -20.95
C GLN A 25 0.07 20.06 -21.57
N SER A 26 0.97 19.26 -22.17
CA SER A 26 2.23 19.75 -22.77
C SER A 26 3.16 20.42 -21.75
N ARG A 27 3.07 20.03 -20.47
CA ARG A 27 3.86 20.62 -19.38
C ARG A 27 5.16 19.87 -19.08
N VAL A 28 5.37 18.73 -19.73
CA VAL A 28 6.52 17.85 -19.48
C VAL A 28 7.44 17.85 -20.69
N GLU A 29 8.73 18.04 -20.44
CA GLU A 29 9.79 17.94 -21.44
C GLU A 29 10.73 16.78 -21.09
N VAL A 30 11.22 16.09 -22.12
CA VAL A 30 12.30 15.11 -22.01
C VAL A 30 13.39 15.47 -23.01
N ASN A 31 14.59 15.73 -22.52
CA ASN A 31 15.74 16.17 -23.33
C ASN A 31 15.45 17.41 -24.20
N GLY A 32 14.60 18.32 -23.71
CA GLY A 32 14.21 19.55 -24.39
C GLY A 32 13.04 19.42 -25.38
N GLU A 33 12.46 18.24 -25.53
CA GLU A 33 11.28 18.03 -26.37
C GLU A 33 10.01 17.87 -25.50
N ILE A 34 8.96 18.60 -25.84
CA ILE A 34 7.65 18.50 -25.17
C ILE A 34 7.04 17.12 -25.47
N VAL A 35 6.65 16.43 -24.42
CA VAL A 35 6.02 15.10 -24.50
C VAL A 35 4.54 15.23 -24.20
N VAL A 36 3.71 14.77 -25.13
CA VAL A 36 2.24 14.71 -24.99
C VAL A 36 1.69 13.28 -25.10
N GLU A 37 2.49 12.34 -25.58
CA GLU A 37 2.08 10.95 -25.74
C GLU A 37 2.24 10.15 -24.44
N GLN A 38 1.16 9.47 -24.04
CA GLN A 38 1.22 8.56 -22.91
C GLN A 38 2.08 7.32 -23.24
N GLY A 39 2.81 6.83 -22.22
CA GLY A 39 3.53 5.56 -22.30
C GLY A 39 5.02 5.67 -22.66
N MET A 40 5.52 6.89 -22.90
CA MET A 40 6.96 7.14 -23.05
C MET A 40 7.77 6.52 -21.90
N ARG A 41 8.92 5.94 -22.24
CA ARG A 41 9.85 5.37 -21.26
C ARG A 41 11.16 6.14 -21.27
N VAL A 42 11.64 6.50 -20.09
CA VAL A 42 12.83 7.34 -19.86
C VAL A 42 13.83 6.62 -18.96
N ASP A 43 15.11 6.92 -19.11
CA ASP A 43 16.19 6.50 -18.24
C ASP A 43 16.61 7.67 -17.35
N VAL A 44 16.29 7.60 -16.06
CA VAL A 44 16.56 8.67 -15.08
C VAL A 44 18.04 8.98 -14.87
N HIS A 45 18.95 8.14 -15.38
CA HIS A 45 20.39 8.39 -15.32
C HIS A 45 20.95 9.06 -16.58
N LYS A 46 20.14 9.15 -17.66
CA LYS A 46 20.58 9.66 -18.96
C LYS A 46 19.72 10.79 -19.48
N ASP A 47 18.42 10.72 -19.26
CA ASP A 47 17.44 11.68 -19.75
C ASP A 47 17.26 12.83 -18.76
N GLU A 48 17.28 14.06 -19.28
CA GLU A 48 16.84 15.24 -18.54
C GLU A 48 15.32 15.34 -18.65
N ILE A 49 14.62 15.35 -17.52
CA ILE A 49 13.16 15.48 -17.46
C ILE A 49 12.84 16.81 -16.80
N LYS A 50 11.97 17.63 -17.42
CA LYS A 50 11.50 18.89 -16.86
C LYS A 50 9.98 18.92 -16.78
N VAL A 51 9.46 19.59 -15.77
CA VAL A 51 8.04 19.97 -15.70
C VAL A 51 7.96 21.47 -15.52
N ASP A 52 7.23 22.15 -16.41
CA ASP A 52 7.15 23.62 -16.44
C ASP A 52 8.53 24.30 -16.44
N GLY A 53 9.50 23.72 -17.16
CA GLY A 53 10.88 24.20 -17.23
C GLY A 53 11.78 23.84 -16.04
N LEU A 54 11.27 23.22 -14.98
CA LEU A 54 12.04 22.81 -13.80
C LEU A 54 12.50 21.36 -13.89
N THR A 55 13.80 21.11 -13.72
CA THR A 55 14.37 19.76 -13.78
C THR A 55 13.88 18.88 -12.64
N VAL A 56 13.40 17.69 -12.99
CA VAL A 56 12.92 16.66 -12.08
C VAL A 56 14.11 15.84 -11.59
N ALA A 57 14.46 16.02 -10.31
CA ALA A 57 15.54 15.26 -9.69
C ALA A 57 15.09 13.84 -9.29
N ALA A 58 16.02 12.88 -9.42
CA ALA A 58 15.81 11.56 -8.86
C ALA A 58 15.80 11.62 -7.32
N GLN A 59 14.75 11.07 -6.70
CA GLN A 59 14.66 10.98 -5.24
C GLN A 59 15.17 9.62 -4.73
N SER A 60 15.83 9.64 -3.57
CA SER A 60 16.24 8.43 -2.86
C SER A 60 15.03 7.62 -2.41
N TYR A 61 15.19 6.30 -2.33
CA TYR A 61 14.12 5.44 -1.83
C TYR A 61 13.98 5.55 -0.33
N LEU A 62 12.73 5.72 0.12
CA LEU A 62 12.36 5.79 1.52
C LEU A 62 11.46 4.61 1.89
N PHE A 63 11.68 4.06 3.08
CA PHE A 63 10.91 2.94 3.62
C PHE A 63 10.61 3.21 5.09
N PHE A 64 9.33 3.27 5.43
CA PHE A 64 8.86 3.46 6.79
C PHE A 64 7.92 2.33 7.18
N ALA A 65 7.94 1.99 8.47
CA ALA A 65 6.91 1.19 9.11
C ALA A 65 6.22 2.09 10.14
N LEU A 66 4.91 2.25 9.98
CA LEU A 66 4.05 2.97 10.92
C LEU A 66 3.22 1.95 11.69
N ASN A 67 3.20 2.05 13.01
CA ASN A 67 2.15 1.40 13.79
C ASN A 67 0.89 2.26 13.69
N LYS A 68 0.01 1.93 12.73
CA LYS A 68 -1.24 2.64 12.48
C LYS A 68 -2.17 2.44 13.68
N PRO A 69 -2.67 3.51 14.31
CA PRO A 69 -3.66 3.39 15.37
C PRO A 69 -5.08 3.12 14.79
N ALA A 70 -5.99 2.68 15.65
CA ALA A 70 -7.41 2.55 15.32
C ALA A 70 -8.01 3.93 15.01
N GLY A 71 -9.07 3.97 14.20
CA GLY A 71 -9.74 5.19 13.78
C GLY A 71 -9.06 5.93 12.61
N VAL A 72 -7.84 5.56 12.22
CA VAL A 72 -7.13 6.18 11.08
C VAL A 72 -7.48 5.48 9.78
N VAL A 73 -7.77 6.23 8.72
CA VAL A 73 -8.06 5.70 7.39
C VAL A 73 -6.77 5.35 6.64
N SER A 74 -6.72 4.17 6.01
CA SER A 74 -5.60 3.77 5.13
C SER A 74 -5.63 4.48 3.77
N SER A 75 -5.49 5.80 3.78
CA SER A 75 -5.39 6.68 2.61
C SER A 75 -4.32 7.75 2.82
N MET A 76 -3.79 8.33 1.73
CA MET A 76 -2.89 9.48 1.80
C MET A 76 -3.64 10.81 1.93
N GLU A 77 -4.90 10.85 1.51
CA GLU A 77 -5.80 12.01 1.60
C GLU A 77 -7.23 11.48 1.84
N ASP A 78 -8.01 12.13 2.70
CA ASP A 78 -9.40 11.75 2.98
C ASP A 78 -10.34 12.94 2.69
N PRO A 79 -11.24 12.82 1.69
CA PRO A 79 -12.17 13.90 1.34
C PRO A 79 -13.17 14.28 2.43
N ASP A 80 -13.45 13.37 3.37
CA ASP A 80 -14.39 13.58 4.46
C ASP A 80 -13.70 14.21 5.69
N GLY A 81 -12.41 14.52 5.59
CA GLY A 81 -11.62 15.14 6.66
C GLY A 81 -11.29 14.21 7.83
N ARG A 82 -11.43 12.90 7.65
CA ARG A 82 -11.01 11.92 8.67
C ARG A 82 -9.50 11.84 8.74
N GLN A 83 -8.98 11.51 9.92
CA GLN A 83 -7.56 11.27 10.09
C GLN A 83 -7.09 10.11 9.19
N CYS A 84 -6.00 10.32 8.46
CA CYS A 84 -5.49 9.39 7.46
C CYS A 84 -3.97 9.21 7.59
N LEU A 85 -3.39 8.27 6.81
CA LEU A 85 -1.95 8.01 6.85
C LEU A 85 -1.12 9.20 6.35
N GLY A 86 -1.69 10.04 5.48
CA GLY A 86 -1.04 11.26 4.99
C GLY A 86 -0.66 12.23 6.10
N ASP A 87 -1.51 12.33 7.13
CA ASP A 87 -1.31 13.25 8.26
C ASP A 87 0.00 12.97 9.02
N TYR A 88 0.43 11.71 9.04
CA TYR A 88 1.65 11.26 9.73
C TYR A 88 2.95 11.54 8.97
N VAL A 89 2.87 12.01 7.71
CA VAL A 89 4.05 12.23 6.85
C VAL A 89 4.06 13.61 6.19
N THR A 90 3.26 14.55 6.70
CA THR A 90 3.12 15.92 6.19
C THR A 90 4.42 16.74 6.25
N ASN A 91 5.34 16.41 7.15
CA ASN A 91 6.61 17.12 7.34
C ASN A 91 7.71 16.68 6.35
N ARG A 92 7.36 16.13 5.19
CA ARG A 92 8.32 15.54 4.24
C ARG A 92 8.13 16.11 2.85
N GLU A 93 9.26 16.44 2.22
CA GLU A 93 9.29 16.85 0.81
C GLU A 93 9.02 15.68 -0.14
N THR A 94 9.51 14.48 0.21
CA THR A 94 9.27 13.28 -0.58
C THR A 94 7.88 12.72 -0.34
N ARG A 95 7.09 12.66 -1.42
CA ARG A 95 5.78 12.01 -1.44
C ARG A 95 5.90 10.50 -1.19
N LEU A 96 5.21 10.02 -0.17
CA LEU A 96 5.10 8.59 0.16
C LEU A 96 3.71 8.05 -0.24
N PHE A 97 3.59 6.73 -0.29
CA PHE A 97 2.32 6.02 -0.39
C PHE A 97 2.34 4.77 0.48
N HIS A 98 1.15 4.32 0.88
CA HIS A 98 0.97 3.14 1.71
C HIS A 98 1.09 1.83 0.91
N VAL A 99 1.59 0.80 1.59
CA VAL A 99 1.74 -0.55 1.06
C VAL A 99 0.63 -1.42 1.65
N GLY A 100 -0.37 -1.70 0.83
CA GLY A 100 -1.56 -2.42 1.27
C GLY A 100 -2.48 -1.51 2.07
N ARG A 101 -3.45 -2.08 2.78
CA ARG A 101 -4.40 -1.33 3.61
C ARG A 101 -4.67 -2.12 4.88
N LEU A 102 -4.89 -1.40 5.97
CA LEU A 102 -5.55 -1.88 7.17
C LEU A 102 -6.91 -1.22 7.26
N ASP A 103 -7.92 -1.93 7.77
CA ASP A 103 -9.22 -1.33 8.01
C ASP A 103 -9.11 -0.22 9.05
N THR A 104 -10.08 0.70 9.07
CA THR A 104 -10.00 1.90 9.90
C THR A 104 -9.81 1.56 11.38
N GLU A 105 -10.56 0.58 11.88
CA GLU A 105 -10.49 0.10 13.27
C GLU A 105 -9.36 -0.92 13.51
N THR A 106 -8.62 -1.33 12.47
CA THR A 106 -7.48 -2.22 12.63
C THR A 106 -6.22 -1.43 12.98
N GLU A 107 -5.56 -1.87 14.04
CA GLU A 107 -4.25 -1.37 14.46
C GLU A 107 -3.12 -2.23 13.88
N GLY A 108 -1.91 -1.66 13.82
CA GLY A 108 -0.71 -2.42 13.56
C GLY A 108 0.16 -1.88 12.45
N ILE A 109 1.08 -2.71 11.98
CA ILE A 109 2.13 -2.29 11.04
C ILE A 109 1.54 -2.06 9.64
N ILE A 110 1.75 -0.85 9.13
CA ILE A 110 1.59 -0.51 7.72
C ILE A 110 2.89 0.12 7.20
N MET A 111 3.31 -0.27 6.00
CA MET A 111 4.51 0.31 5.39
C MET A 111 4.16 1.52 4.52
N LEU A 112 5.04 2.52 4.52
CA LEU A 112 4.97 3.70 3.65
C LEU A 112 6.28 3.79 2.84
N THR A 113 6.19 4.03 1.54
CA THR A 113 7.37 4.10 0.66
C THR A 113 7.11 4.97 -0.57
N ASN A 114 8.16 5.45 -1.22
CA ASN A 114 8.12 6.02 -2.57
C ASN A 114 8.58 5.01 -3.66
N HIS A 115 8.89 3.76 -3.27
CA HIS A 115 9.36 2.70 -4.16
C HIS A 115 8.21 1.83 -4.67
N GLY A 116 7.63 2.21 -5.81
CA GLY A 116 6.38 1.61 -6.32
C GLY A 116 6.48 0.12 -6.68
N GLU A 117 7.64 -0.32 -7.17
CA GLU A 117 7.86 -1.73 -7.51
C GLU A 117 7.85 -2.63 -6.26
N LEU A 118 8.33 -2.12 -5.12
CA LEU A 118 8.36 -2.86 -3.87
C LEU A 118 6.96 -2.92 -3.28
N ALA A 119 6.26 -1.78 -3.26
CA ALA A 119 4.87 -1.75 -2.83
C ALA A 119 3.99 -2.69 -3.64
N HIS A 120 4.18 -2.75 -4.97
CA HIS A 120 3.49 -3.72 -5.83
C HIS A 120 3.83 -5.17 -5.47
N ARG A 121 5.12 -5.48 -5.22
CA ARG A 121 5.54 -6.83 -4.81
C ARG A 121 4.95 -7.27 -3.47
N LEU A 122 4.89 -6.36 -2.50
CA LEU A 122 4.36 -6.64 -1.17
C LEU A 122 2.84 -6.78 -1.14
N THR A 123 2.12 -6.16 -2.08
CA THR A 123 0.66 -6.13 -2.10
C THR A 123 0.02 -7.11 -3.07
N HIS A 124 0.66 -7.38 -4.21
CA HIS A 124 0.02 -8.14 -5.27
C HIS A 124 -0.05 -9.64 -4.93
N PRO A 125 -1.23 -10.29 -5.02
CA PRO A 125 -1.44 -11.68 -4.59
C PRO A 125 -0.47 -12.69 -5.19
N LYS A 126 -0.06 -12.50 -6.46
CA LYS A 126 0.90 -13.40 -7.16
C LYS A 126 2.22 -13.63 -6.42
N TYR A 127 2.64 -12.68 -5.57
CA TYR A 127 3.89 -12.81 -4.82
C TYR A 127 3.70 -13.51 -3.48
N GLY A 128 2.46 -13.77 -3.04
CA GLY A 128 2.16 -14.58 -1.86
C GLY A 128 2.76 -14.05 -0.56
N VAL A 129 2.95 -12.73 -0.45
CA VAL A 129 3.56 -12.13 0.74
C VAL A 129 2.63 -12.31 1.93
N LYS A 130 3.11 -13.08 2.91
CA LYS A 130 2.41 -13.43 4.13
C LYS A 130 2.19 -12.21 5.03
N LYS A 131 1.00 -12.14 5.61
CA LYS A 131 0.57 -11.14 6.58
C LYS A 131 0.07 -11.90 7.79
N THR A 132 0.58 -11.53 8.96
CA THR A 132 0.21 -12.15 10.23
C THR A 132 -0.56 -11.15 11.06
N TYR A 133 -1.71 -11.58 11.56
CA TYR A 133 -2.65 -10.78 12.32
C TYR A 133 -2.81 -11.37 13.71
N LEU A 134 -3.00 -10.50 14.70
CA LEU A 134 -3.51 -10.86 16.01
C LEU A 134 -4.98 -10.44 16.07
N ALA A 135 -5.87 -11.39 16.31
CA ALA A 135 -7.31 -11.16 16.39
C ALA A 135 -7.82 -11.54 17.78
N ALA A 136 -8.54 -10.62 18.42
CA ALA A 136 -9.23 -10.86 19.68
C ALA A 136 -10.63 -11.42 19.38
N ILE A 137 -10.92 -12.60 19.90
CA ILE A 137 -12.21 -13.29 19.75
C ILE A 137 -12.91 -13.32 21.10
N GLN A 138 -14.13 -12.77 21.14
CA GLN A 138 -14.99 -12.83 22.32
C GLN A 138 -15.90 -14.07 22.25
N GLY A 139 -15.89 -14.87 23.31
CA GLY A 139 -16.74 -16.05 23.42
C GLY A 139 -16.00 -17.36 23.09
N PRO A 140 -16.71 -18.51 23.20
CA PRO A 140 -16.08 -19.81 23.08
C PRO A 140 -15.48 -20.01 21.68
N LEU A 141 -14.19 -20.39 21.64
CA LEU A 141 -13.50 -20.74 20.41
C LEU A 141 -13.73 -22.23 20.09
N PRO A 142 -14.32 -22.58 18.93
CA PRO A 142 -14.46 -23.98 18.52
C PRO A 142 -13.09 -24.65 18.42
N ARG A 143 -12.96 -25.86 18.98
CA ARG A 143 -11.68 -26.61 18.99
C ARG A 143 -11.18 -26.95 17.58
N ASP A 144 -12.09 -27.05 16.61
CA ASP A 144 -11.82 -27.37 15.22
C ASP A 144 -11.61 -26.13 14.33
N LEU A 145 -11.76 -24.91 14.86
CA LEU A 145 -11.68 -23.68 14.07
C LEU A 145 -10.36 -23.57 13.30
N GLY A 146 -9.24 -23.83 13.96
CA GLY A 146 -7.92 -23.77 13.31
C GLY A 146 -7.79 -24.77 12.16
N LYS A 147 -8.43 -25.94 12.26
CA LYS A 147 -8.48 -26.92 11.16
C LYS A 147 -9.36 -26.40 10.03
N ARG A 148 -10.56 -25.91 10.34
CA ARG A 148 -11.49 -25.34 9.36
C ARG A 148 -10.89 -24.18 8.57
N LEU A 149 -10.20 -23.26 9.23
CA LEU A 149 -9.52 -22.13 8.57
C LEU A 149 -8.37 -22.61 7.67
N LYS A 150 -7.66 -23.67 8.07
CA LYS A 150 -6.59 -24.28 7.27
C LYS A 150 -7.10 -25.18 6.15
N ASP A 151 -8.29 -25.75 6.24
CA ASP A 151 -8.92 -26.50 5.15
C ASP A 151 -9.55 -25.51 4.15
N GLY A 152 -10.01 -24.38 4.66
CA GLY A 152 -10.54 -23.25 3.94
C GLY A 152 -12.05 -23.07 4.16
N ILE A 153 -12.52 -21.85 3.96
CA ILE A 153 -13.91 -21.45 4.20
C ILE A 153 -14.44 -20.65 3.02
N GLN A 154 -15.72 -20.85 2.71
CA GLN A 154 -16.41 -20.06 1.70
C GLN A 154 -16.81 -18.71 2.30
N LEU A 155 -16.31 -17.61 1.72
CA LEU A 155 -16.76 -16.25 2.00
C LEU A 155 -17.64 -15.75 0.85
N GLU A 156 -18.26 -14.57 1.03
CA GLU A 156 -19.10 -13.93 0.01
C GLU A 156 -18.32 -13.63 -1.28
N ASP A 157 -17.03 -13.30 -1.17
CA ASP A 157 -16.15 -12.94 -2.28
C ASP A 157 -15.25 -14.09 -2.76
N GLY A 158 -15.48 -15.31 -2.25
CA GLY A 158 -14.78 -16.52 -2.68
C GLY A 158 -14.18 -17.32 -1.53
N TYR A 159 -13.53 -18.43 -1.88
CA TYR A 159 -12.94 -19.35 -0.91
C TYR A 159 -11.64 -18.80 -0.30
N ALA A 160 -11.49 -18.83 1.02
CA ALA A 160 -10.34 -18.31 1.76
C ALA A 160 -9.66 -19.40 2.59
N ARG A 161 -8.33 -19.31 2.75
CA ARG A 161 -7.57 -20.28 3.55
C ARG A 161 -6.49 -19.59 4.37
N ALA A 162 -6.40 -19.96 5.65
CA ALA A 162 -5.30 -19.56 6.50
C ALA A 162 -4.07 -20.46 6.29
N ASP A 163 -2.90 -19.83 6.13
CA ASP A 163 -1.60 -20.52 6.10
C ASP A 163 -1.21 -21.00 7.49
N HIS A 164 -1.52 -20.18 8.50
CA HIS A 164 -1.24 -20.47 9.90
C HIS A 164 -2.40 -20.03 10.78
N PHE A 165 -2.61 -20.78 11.85
CA PHE A 165 -3.53 -20.46 12.92
C PHE A 165 -2.97 -21.02 14.22
N ARG A 166 -2.92 -20.19 15.26
CA ARG A 166 -2.64 -20.61 16.64
C ARG A 166 -3.36 -19.74 17.65
N VAL A 167 -3.68 -20.31 18.80
CA VAL A 167 -4.11 -19.54 19.98
C VAL A 167 -2.85 -19.03 20.67
N VAL A 168 -2.76 -17.71 20.85
CA VAL A 168 -1.64 -17.04 21.52
C VAL A 168 -1.93 -16.90 23.01
N GLU A 169 -3.15 -16.49 23.35
CA GLU A 169 -3.59 -16.29 24.72
C GLU A 169 -5.05 -16.75 24.88
N ASN A 170 -5.39 -17.25 26.07
CA ASN A 170 -6.76 -17.56 26.46
C ASN A 170 -7.01 -17.04 27.87
N THR A 171 -7.93 -16.09 28.00
CA THR A 171 -8.34 -15.49 29.26
C THR A 171 -9.85 -15.66 29.44
N GLY A 172 -10.23 -16.68 30.21
CA GLY A 172 -11.62 -17.04 30.46
C GLY A 172 -12.36 -17.53 29.20
N LYS A 173 -13.23 -16.66 28.65
CA LYS A 173 -13.94 -16.91 27.39
C LYS A 173 -13.37 -16.09 26.22
N ASN A 174 -12.30 -15.33 26.42
CA ASN A 174 -11.71 -14.49 25.40
C ASN A 174 -10.41 -15.13 24.89
N TYR A 175 -10.19 -15.06 23.58
CA TYR A 175 -9.03 -15.64 22.93
C TYR A 175 -8.30 -14.58 22.15
N LEU A 176 -6.97 -14.58 22.24
CA LEU A 176 -6.11 -13.90 21.28
C LEU A 176 -5.57 -14.97 20.33
N VAL A 177 -5.85 -14.84 19.05
CA VAL A 177 -5.39 -15.79 18.03
C VAL A 177 -4.48 -15.11 17.05
N GLU A 178 -3.50 -15.86 16.54
CA GLU A 178 -2.66 -15.45 15.44
C GLU A 178 -3.09 -16.17 14.17
N VAL A 179 -3.32 -15.39 13.11
CA VAL A 179 -3.71 -15.90 11.79
C VAL A 179 -2.74 -15.37 10.74
N THR A 180 -2.21 -16.24 9.90
CA THR A 180 -1.38 -15.83 8.75
C THR A 180 -2.08 -16.12 7.44
N LEU A 181 -2.11 -15.12 6.57
CA LEU A 181 -2.70 -15.17 5.24
C LEU A 181 -1.68 -14.68 4.19
N HIS A 182 -1.64 -15.30 3.01
CA HIS A 182 -0.86 -14.81 1.87
C HIS A 182 -1.68 -13.94 0.90
N GLU A 183 -3.00 -13.88 1.10
CA GLU A 183 -3.92 -12.99 0.40
C GLU A 183 -4.36 -11.81 1.29
N GLY A 184 -4.98 -10.79 0.68
CA GLY A 184 -5.37 -9.55 1.36
C GLY A 184 -6.68 -9.00 0.82
N ARG A 185 -7.72 -9.84 0.80
CA ARG A 185 -9.08 -9.41 0.45
C ARG A 185 -9.64 -8.48 1.53
N LYS A 186 -10.65 -7.70 1.16
CA LYS A 186 -11.26 -6.70 2.05
C LYS A 186 -11.89 -7.41 3.25
N HIS A 187 -11.52 -7.02 4.47
CA HIS A 187 -12.09 -7.53 5.73
C HIS A 187 -12.03 -9.07 5.85
N ILE A 188 -10.90 -9.68 5.45
CA ILE A 188 -10.77 -11.15 5.42
C ILE A 188 -10.51 -11.79 6.80
N VAL A 189 -10.02 -11.02 7.77
CA VAL A 189 -9.71 -11.50 9.14
C VAL A 189 -10.86 -11.17 10.08
#